data_AF-A0AAD8VIF7-F1
#
_entry.id   AF-A0AAD8VIF7-F1
#
_cell.length_a   1.000
_cell.length_b   1.000
_cell.length_c   1.000
_cell.angle_alpha   90.00
_cell.angle_beta   90.00
_cell.angle_gamma   90.00
#
_symmetry.space_group_name_H-M   'P 1'
#
loop_
_entity.id
_entity.type
_entity.pdbx_description
1 polymer ?
#
loop_
_entity_poly.entity_id
_entity_poly.type
_entity_poly.pdbx_seq_one_letter_code
_entity_poly.pdbx_strand_id
1 'polypeptide(L)'
;MAFSGCCRDVLYGECRRNHAARMGRYAVDGCREFLAEGEEGTSGALRCAACGCHRNFHHRVVVPRCCCSDPDDAAASGRSRDCSTESTASSSTAS
;
A
#
# COMPACT_ATOMS: atom_id res chain seq x y z
N MET A 1 2.31 26.94 1.10
CA MET A 1 1.53 25.83 1.68
C MET A 1 2.40 24.58 1.72
N ALA A 2 2.87 24.14 2.89
CA ALA A 2 3.48 22.83 3.04
C ALA A 2 2.36 21.84 3.39
N PHE A 3 2.02 20.95 2.46
CA PHE A 3 1.07 19.87 2.70
C PHE A 3 1.73 18.83 3.61
N SER A 4 1.62 19.06 4.92
CA SER A 4 2.10 18.14 5.95
C SER A 4 1.06 17.05 6.17
N GLY A 5 1.28 15.86 5.57
CA GLY A 5 0.58 14.65 6.02
C GLY A 5 0.13 13.62 4.97
N CYS A 6 0.91 13.36 3.91
CA CYS A 6 0.67 12.19 3.06
C CYS A 6 1.65 11.07 3.40
N CYS A 7 1.32 10.21 4.38
CA CYS A 7 2.03 8.95 4.56
C CYS A 7 1.64 8.01 3.42
N ARG A 8 2.53 7.06 3.14
CA ARG A 8 2.40 6.16 1.99
C ARG A 8 2.49 4.75 2.53
N ASP A 9 1.39 4.02 2.55
CA ASP A 9 1.44 2.61 2.89
C ASP A 9 1.91 1.81 1.68
N VAL A 10 2.54 0.69 1.97
CA VAL A 10 3.09 -0.22 0.98
C VAL A 10 2.35 -1.54 1.09
N LEU A 11 1.55 -1.84 0.08
CA LEU A 11 0.88 -3.13 -0.07
C LEU A 11 1.56 -3.94 -1.16
N TYR A 12 1.53 -5.26 -1.03
CA TYR A 12 2.05 -6.18 -2.05
C TYR A 12 0.86 -6.95 -2.63
N GLY A 13 0.60 -6.74 -3.91
CA GLY A 13 -0.55 -7.31 -4.61
C GLY A 13 -0.19 -8.58 -5.37
N GLU A 14 -0.28 -8.50 -6.70
CA GLU A 14 -0.16 -9.67 -7.56
C GLU A 14 1.25 -10.23 -7.70
N CYS A 15 1.40 -11.56 -7.70
CA CYS A 15 2.69 -12.19 -8.00
C CYS A 15 2.97 -12.13 -9.50
N ARG A 16 4.14 -11.60 -9.88
CA ARG A 16 4.63 -11.50 -11.28
C ARG A 16 5.81 -12.42 -11.58
N ARG A 17 6.07 -13.40 -10.71
CA ARG A 17 7.15 -14.37 -10.95
C ARG A 17 6.70 -15.34 -12.04
N ASN A 18 7.53 -15.53 -13.06
CA ASN A 18 7.33 -16.60 -14.02
C ASN A 18 7.88 -17.92 -13.43
N HIS A 19 6.98 -18.78 -12.96
CA HIS A 19 7.33 -20.09 -12.40
C HIS A 19 7.82 -21.07 -13.47
N ALA A 20 7.40 -20.89 -14.72
CA ALA A 20 7.78 -21.74 -15.84
C ALA A 20 9.01 -21.23 -16.61
N ALA A 21 9.66 -20.16 -16.15
CA ALA A 21 10.84 -19.58 -16.80
C ALA A 21 11.95 -20.62 -17.01
N ARG A 22 12.16 -21.50 -16.02
CA ARG A 22 13.15 -22.60 -16.11
C ARG A 22 12.86 -23.59 -17.23
N MET A 23 11.60 -23.70 -17.66
CA MET A 23 11.14 -24.60 -18.71
C MET A 23 11.03 -23.90 -20.07
N GLY A 24 11.49 -22.64 -20.18
CA GLY A 24 11.35 -21.83 -21.40
C GLY A 24 9.91 -21.43 -21.72
N ARG A 25 9.00 -21.51 -20.73
CA ARG A 25 7.59 -21.14 -20.87
C ARG A 25 7.27 -19.93 -20.00
N TYR A 26 6.10 -19.34 -20.22
CA TYR A 26 5.59 -18.23 -19.42
C TYR A 26 4.32 -18.66 -18.69
N ALA A 27 4.42 -18.82 -17.38
CA ALA A 27 3.28 -19.09 -16.51
C ALA A 27 3.50 -18.40 -15.17
N VAL A 28 2.54 -17.57 -14.78
CA VAL A 28 2.54 -16.80 -13.54
C VAL A 28 1.45 -17.40 -12.65
N ASP A 29 1.79 -17.69 -11.39
CA ASP A 29 0.87 -18.35 -10.41
C ASP A 29 -0.33 -17.47 -10.03
N GLY A 30 -0.24 -16.16 -10.31
CA GLY A 30 -1.39 -15.25 -10.25
C GLY A 30 -1.97 -15.08 -8.85
N CYS A 31 -1.15 -15.00 -7.79
CA CYS A 31 -1.63 -14.50 -6.49
C CYS A 31 -2.26 -13.12 -6.69
N ARG A 32 -3.38 -12.85 -6.00
CA ARG A 32 -4.07 -11.54 -6.07
C ARG A 32 -3.68 -10.60 -4.93
N GLU A 33 -3.21 -11.18 -3.84
CA GLU A 33 -2.76 -10.49 -2.63
C GLU A 33 -1.52 -11.20 -2.06
N PHE A 34 -0.66 -10.43 -1.40
CA PHE A 34 0.47 -10.98 -0.65
C PHE A 34 0.01 -11.34 0.75
N LEU A 35 0.04 -12.64 1.03
CA LEU A 35 -0.14 -13.20 2.37
C LEU A 35 1.23 -13.63 2.89
N ALA A 36 1.68 -13.03 3.98
CA ALA A 36 2.91 -13.45 4.65
C ALA A 36 2.80 -14.89 5.20
N GLU A 37 3.83 -15.70 5.02
CA GLU A 37 3.87 -17.08 5.55
C GLU A 37 4.14 -17.12 7.06
N GLY A 38 4.76 -16.09 7.62
CA GLY A 38 5.17 -16.04 9.02
C GLY A 38 5.00 -14.67 9.68
N GLU A 39 5.34 -14.61 10.95
CA GLU A 39 5.16 -13.44 11.81
C GLU A 39 6.04 -12.25 11.40
N GLU A 40 5.57 -11.04 11.66
CA GLU A 40 6.24 -9.79 11.31
C GLU A 40 7.65 -9.72 11.92
N GLY A 41 8.67 -9.46 11.08
CA GLY A 41 10.07 -9.48 11.50
C GLY A 41 10.80 -10.82 11.29
N THR A 42 10.10 -11.89 10.91
CA THR A 42 10.73 -13.17 10.52
C THR A 42 11.05 -13.24 9.02
N SER A 43 11.86 -14.22 8.61
CA SER A 43 12.08 -14.52 7.19
C SER A 43 10.79 -14.97 6.47
N GLY A 44 9.84 -15.55 7.21
CA GLY A 44 8.51 -15.93 6.72
C GLY A 44 7.65 -14.73 6.31
N ALA A 45 7.80 -13.58 6.98
CA ALA A 45 7.11 -12.34 6.62
C ALA A 45 7.50 -11.78 5.24
N LEU A 46 8.64 -12.23 4.70
CA LEU A 46 9.13 -11.81 3.38
C LEU A 46 8.64 -12.71 2.24
N ARG A 47 7.97 -13.82 2.56
CA ARG A 47 7.54 -14.84 1.59
C ARG A 47 6.04 -14.96 1.57
N CYS A 48 5.52 -15.19 0.37
CA CYS A 48 4.10 -15.41 0.15
C CYS A 48 3.72 -16.84 0.55
N ALA A 49 2.74 -16.99 1.45
CA ALA A 49 2.22 -18.29 1.87
C ALA A 49 1.60 -19.09 0.71
N ALA A 50 1.06 -18.40 -0.30
CA ALA A 50 0.38 -19.05 -1.43
C ALA A 50 1.35 -19.60 -2.50
N CYS A 51 2.34 -18.81 -2.92
CA CYS A 51 3.26 -19.18 -4.01
C CYS A 51 4.73 -19.36 -3.57
N GLY A 52 5.05 -19.15 -2.29
CA GLY A 52 6.41 -19.20 -1.75
C GLY A 52 7.36 -18.12 -2.28
N CYS A 53 6.87 -17.16 -3.07
CA CYS A 53 7.70 -16.13 -3.68
C CYS A 53 8.00 -15.01 -2.69
N HIS A 54 9.18 -14.41 -2.83
CA HIS A 54 9.53 -13.23 -2.05
C HIS A 54 8.60 -12.05 -2.40
N ARG A 55 8.25 -11.21 -1.42
CA ARG A 55 7.38 -10.02 -1.59
C ARG A 55 7.80 -9.08 -2.73
N ASN A 56 9.09 -9.06 -3.10
CA ASN A 56 9.59 -8.28 -4.24
C ASN A 56 9.06 -8.76 -5.61
N PHE A 57 8.71 -10.03 -5.71
CA PHE A 57 8.04 -10.59 -6.88
C PHE A 57 6.54 -10.28 -6.88
N HIS A 58 6.01 -9.73 -5.80
CA HIS A 58 4.66 -9.18 -5.81
C HIS A 58 4.69 -7.70 -6.21
N HIS A 59 3.67 -7.25 -6.93
CA HIS A 59 3.55 -5.87 -7.35
C HIS A 59 3.43 -4.96 -6.13
N ARG A 60 4.36 -4.00 -5.99
CA ARG A 60 4.36 -3.04 -4.90
C ARG A 60 3.36 -1.91 -5.22
N VAL A 61 2.28 -1.85 -4.46
CA VAL A 61 1.27 -0.81 -4.54
C VAL A 61 1.53 0.20 -3.42
N VAL A 62 1.70 1.46 -3.80
CA VAL A 62 1.84 2.56 -2.83
C VAL A 62 0.49 3.26 -2.74
N VAL A 63 -0.17 3.12 -1.61
CA VAL A 63 -1.45 3.82 -1.39
C VAL A 63 -1.18 5.12 -0.65
N PRO A 64 -1.62 6.27 -1.18
CA PRO A 64 -1.56 7.52 -0.43
C PRO A 64 -2.55 7.43 0.73
N ARG A 65 -2.06 7.60 1.95
CA ARG A 65 -2.88 7.77 3.15
C ARG A 65 -2.69 9.18 3.69
N CYS A 66 -3.79 9.77 4.17
CA CYS A 66 -3.68 10.95 4.99
C CYS A 66 -3.24 10.52 6.39
N CYS A 67 -2.15 11.11 6.91
CA CYS A 67 -1.61 10.92 8.26
C CYS A 67 -2.55 11.32 9.39
N CYS A 68 -3.82 11.62 9.11
CA CYS A 68 -4.80 11.98 10.14
C CYS A 68 -5.61 10.77 10.62
N SER A 69 -5.28 9.55 10.18
CA SER A 69 -5.99 8.32 10.55
C SER A 69 -5.03 7.16 10.79
N ASP A 70 -3.96 7.39 11.54
CA ASP A 70 -3.15 6.34 12.14
C ASP A 70 -3.83 5.90 13.46
N PRO A 71 -4.16 4.61 13.67
CA PRO A 71 -4.77 4.14 14.92
C PRO A 71 -3.79 4.12 16.11
N ASP A 72 -2.50 4.40 15.90
CA ASP A 72 -1.48 4.47 16.96
C ASP A 72 -1.24 5.90 17.50
N ASP A 73 -1.71 6.95 16.79
CA ASP A 73 -1.59 8.36 17.21
C ASP A 73 -2.77 8.87 18.05
N ALA A 74 -3.77 8.02 18.31
CA ALA A 74 -4.96 8.38 19.09
C ALA A 74 -4.64 8.75 20.56
N ALA A 75 -3.42 8.50 21.04
CA ALA A 75 -3.02 8.80 22.41
C ALA A 75 -2.46 10.22 22.64
N ALA A 76 -2.05 10.98 21.60
CA ALA A 76 -1.12 12.09 21.81
C ALA A 76 -1.59 13.50 21.46
N SER A 77 -2.78 13.74 20.90
CA SER A 77 -3.16 15.12 20.54
C SER A 77 -4.65 15.39 20.64
N GLY A 78 -5.06 15.89 21.80
CA GLY A 78 -6.34 16.60 21.99
C GLY A 78 -6.38 17.93 21.23
N ARG A 79 -6.30 17.88 19.90
CA ARG A 79 -6.47 19.02 19.00
C ARG A 79 -7.20 18.54 17.76
N SER A 80 -8.49 18.81 17.72
CA SER A 80 -9.32 18.66 16.53
C SER A 80 -8.68 19.40 15.36
N ARG A 81 -8.10 18.64 14.42
CA ARG A 81 -7.71 19.18 13.12
C ARG A 81 -8.75 18.72 12.14
N ASP A 82 -9.71 19.60 11.99
CA ASP A 82 -10.73 19.58 10.97
C ASP A 82 -10.09 19.31 9.59
N CYS A 83 -10.47 18.19 9.00
CA CYS A 83 -10.21 17.91 7.60
C CYS A 83 -11.32 18.60 6.80
N SER A 84 -11.20 19.93 6.62
CA SER A 84 -12.06 20.67 5.72
C SER A 84 -11.80 20.16 4.30
N THR A 85 -12.69 19.34 3.79
CA THR A 85 -12.80 19.00 2.37
C THR A 85 -13.44 20.19 1.63
N GLU A 86 -12.80 21.36 1.64
CA GLU A 86 -13.36 22.54 1.00
C GLU A 86 -12.29 23.36 0.28
N SER A 87 -12.15 23.14 -1.03
CA SER A 87 -11.69 24.15 -1.98
C SER A 87 -12.09 23.77 -3.41
N THR A 88 -13.35 23.42 -3.64
CA THR A 88 -14.02 23.83 -4.88
C THR A 88 -14.64 25.21 -4.63
N ALA A 89 -13.80 26.23 -4.53
CA ALA A 89 -14.24 27.57 -4.88
C ALA A 89 -14.03 27.67 -6.39
N SER A 90 -15.06 27.29 -7.13
CA SER A 90 -15.23 27.65 -8.53
C SER A 90 -15.09 29.18 -8.63
N SER A 91 -13.97 29.64 -9.15
CA SER A 91 -13.79 31.06 -9.46
C SER A 91 -14.79 31.42 -10.55
N SER A 92 -15.72 32.28 -10.18
CA SER A 92 -16.75 32.90 -10.98
C SER A 92 -16.19 33.41 -12.31
N THR A 93 -16.81 32.99 -13.42
CA THR A 93 -16.74 33.70 -14.71
C THR A 93 -18.16 34.06 -15.13
N ALA A 94 -18.30 35.27 -15.70
CA ALA A 94 -19.48 35.90 -16.29
C ALA A 94 -20.53 36.42 -15.27
N SER A 95 -21.02 37.67 -15.30
CA SER A 95 -21.03 38.69 -16.36
C SER A 95 -20.97 40.10 -15.76
#